data_AF-K9DDE6-F1
#
_entry.id   AF-K9DDE6-F1
#
_cell.length_a   1.000
_cell.length_b   1.000
_cell.length_c   1.000
_cell.angle_alpha   90.00
_cell.angle_beta   90.00
_cell.angle_gamma   90.00
#
_symmetry.space_group_name_H-M   'P 1'
#
loop_
_entity.id
_entity.type
_entity.pdbx_description
1 polymer ?
#
loop_
_entity_poly.entity_id
_entity_poly.type
_entity_poly.pdbx_seq_one_letter_code
_entity_poly.pdbx_strand_id
1 'polypeptide(L)'
;MSFLQPAGQVIDLGVNIDHIATVRNARGTTYPDPLRAALLAEQAGADLITLHLREDRRHIKDADVLALRPLLATRMNLEAAVTREMIDFACQVKPQDVCLVPERREEVTTEGGLDVVRYYNEVEAAVKQLKEEGVRVSLFIDADARQIEAAAAVGATVIELHTGRYAEAEGAEVAHELERIKLGVIDAAKRGLRVNAGHGLHYTNVQPIAAIPDLHELNIGHAIVAHALFAGWENAVREMKAIMVAARLGVTYTAKAGA
;
A
#
# COMPACT_ATOMS: atom_id res chain seq x y z
N MET A 1 -14.28 -6.04 27.63
CA MET A 1 -14.43 -5.23 26.41
C MET A 1 -15.63 -4.31 26.61
N SER A 2 -15.47 -2.99 26.44
CA SER A 2 -16.58 -2.05 26.53
C SER A 2 -17.37 -2.09 25.22
N PHE A 3 -18.70 -2.27 25.28
CA PHE A 3 -19.58 -2.16 24.12
C PHE A 3 -19.64 -0.75 23.52
N LEU A 4 -19.15 0.26 24.25
CA LEU A 4 -19.24 1.67 23.86
C LEU A 4 -18.02 2.18 23.07
N GLN A 5 -16.92 1.42 23.09
CA GLN A 5 -15.72 1.68 22.32
C GLN A 5 -15.13 0.32 21.93
N PRO A 6 -15.38 -0.19 20.71
CA PRO A 6 -14.63 -1.33 20.23
C PRO A 6 -13.16 -0.90 20.16
N ALA A 7 -12.38 -1.28 21.16
CA ALA A 7 -10.96 -0.98 21.30
C ALA A 7 -10.13 -1.85 20.34
N GLY A 8 -10.51 -1.88 19.07
CA GLY A 8 -9.74 -2.45 17.98
C GLY A 8 -9.42 -1.33 17.00
N GLN A 9 -8.14 -1.10 16.75
CA GLN A 9 -7.72 -0.22 15.66
C GLN A 9 -8.30 -0.79 14.37
N VAL A 10 -9.24 -0.05 13.76
CA VAL A 10 -9.83 -0.42 12.48
C VAL A 10 -8.69 -0.45 11.47
N ILE A 11 -8.64 -1.51 10.65
CA ILE A 11 -7.61 -1.65 9.62
C ILE A 11 -7.85 -0.60 8.52
N ASP A 12 -6.81 0.15 8.16
CA ASP A 12 -6.87 1.17 7.12
C ASP A 12 -6.82 0.52 5.73
N LEU A 13 -7.56 1.07 4.76
CA LEU A 13 -7.50 0.73 3.34
C LEU A 13 -6.89 1.91 2.59
N GLY A 14 -5.72 1.69 2.00
CA GLY A 14 -5.18 2.55 0.97
C GLY A 14 -5.56 2.04 -0.40
N VAL A 15 -6.14 2.91 -1.23
CA VAL A 15 -6.54 2.56 -2.59
C VAL A 15 -5.47 3.04 -3.57
N ASN A 16 -4.78 2.09 -4.20
CA ASN A 16 -3.83 2.42 -5.26
C ASN A 16 -4.58 2.66 -6.59
N ILE A 17 -4.36 3.83 -7.20
CA ILE A 17 -5.07 4.31 -8.40
C ILE A 17 -4.26 4.19 -9.70
N ASP A 18 -3.09 3.56 -9.67
CA ASP A 18 -2.16 3.48 -10.82
C ASP A 18 -2.83 2.89 -12.06
N HIS A 19 -3.62 1.83 -11.88
CA HIS A 19 -4.26 1.16 -12.99
C HIS A 19 -5.45 1.90 -13.58
N ILE A 20 -6.00 2.92 -12.90
CA ILE A 20 -6.89 3.89 -13.56
C ILE A 20 -6.10 4.67 -14.61
N ALA A 21 -4.90 5.14 -14.26
CA ALA A 21 -4.01 5.82 -15.20
C ALA A 21 -3.48 4.88 -16.29
N THR A 22 -3.29 3.57 -16.02
CA THR A 22 -2.99 2.58 -17.06
C THR A 22 -4.09 2.55 -18.13
N VAL A 23 -5.37 2.45 -17.74
CA VAL A 23 -6.50 2.44 -18.68
C VAL A 23 -6.57 3.74 -19.49
N ARG A 24 -6.36 4.89 -18.84
CA ARG A 24 -6.29 6.20 -19.51
C ARG A 24 -5.19 6.25 -20.57
N ASN A 25 -3.99 5.87 -20.17
CA ASN A 25 -2.79 5.98 -21.01
C ASN A 25 -2.85 5.03 -22.21
N ALA A 26 -3.53 3.89 -22.08
CA ALA A 26 -3.73 2.94 -23.18
C ALA A 26 -4.41 3.59 -24.41
N ARG A 27 -5.21 4.64 -24.22
CA ARG A 27 -5.84 5.39 -25.32
C ARG A 27 -5.27 6.78 -25.55
N GLY A 28 -4.46 7.31 -24.62
CA GLY A 28 -3.92 8.67 -24.67
C GLY A 28 -4.99 9.75 -24.46
N THR A 29 -6.10 9.39 -23.81
CA THR A 29 -7.22 10.29 -23.49
C THR A 29 -7.08 10.89 -22.10
N THR A 30 -8.01 11.76 -21.69
CA THR A 30 -8.08 12.29 -20.32
C THR A 30 -8.90 11.40 -19.38
N TYR A 31 -9.53 10.35 -19.90
CA TYR A 31 -10.39 9.44 -19.14
C TYR A 31 -9.92 7.98 -19.26
N PRO A 32 -10.21 7.14 -18.25
CA PRO A 32 -10.72 7.52 -16.92
C PRO A 32 -9.72 8.40 -16.15
N ASP A 33 -10.23 9.34 -15.38
CA ASP A 33 -9.41 10.33 -14.66
C ASP A 33 -8.98 9.80 -13.27
N PRO A 34 -7.68 9.64 -12.99
CA PRO A 34 -7.18 9.20 -11.69
C PRO A 34 -7.57 10.13 -10.53
N LEU A 35 -7.68 11.44 -10.76
CA LEU A 35 -8.07 12.39 -9.71
C LEU A 35 -9.51 12.14 -9.26
N ARG A 36 -10.41 11.98 -10.23
CA ARG A 36 -11.81 11.61 -9.94
C ARG A 36 -11.89 10.27 -9.21
N ALA A 37 -11.09 9.27 -9.60
CA ALA A 37 -11.07 7.98 -8.93
C ALA A 37 -10.61 8.10 -7.47
N ALA A 38 -9.55 8.87 -7.20
CA ALA A 38 -9.08 9.14 -5.85
C ALA A 38 -10.18 9.73 -4.95
N LEU A 39 -10.84 10.81 -5.40
CA LEU A 39 -11.88 11.49 -4.62
C LEU A 39 -13.10 10.60 -4.35
N LEU A 40 -13.49 9.77 -5.34
CA LEU A 40 -14.56 8.79 -5.15
C LEU A 40 -14.16 7.65 -4.22
N ALA A 41 -12.88 7.25 -4.21
CA ALA A 41 -12.40 6.24 -3.27
C ALA A 41 -12.44 6.75 -1.82
N GLU A 42 -12.04 8.01 -1.56
CA GLU A 42 -12.18 8.63 -0.24
C GLU A 42 -13.65 8.66 0.21
N GLN A 43 -14.57 9.07 -0.67
CA GLN A 43 -16.02 9.07 -0.39
C GLN A 43 -16.58 7.67 -0.11
N ALA A 44 -16.00 6.64 -0.74
CA ALA A 44 -16.39 5.25 -0.56
C ALA A 44 -15.79 4.58 0.69
N GLY A 45 -14.88 5.26 1.41
CA GLY A 45 -14.32 4.82 2.67
C GLY A 45 -12.84 4.39 2.62
N ALA A 46 -12.08 4.78 1.59
CA ALA A 46 -10.63 4.70 1.63
C ALA A 46 -10.08 5.67 2.69
N ASP A 47 -9.10 5.21 3.47
CA ASP A 47 -8.46 6.03 4.53
C ASP A 47 -7.24 6.79 4.01
N LEU A 48 -6.77 6.43 2.81
CA LEU A 48 -5.71 7.08 2.07
C LEU A 48 -5.76 6.70 0.59
N ILE A 49 -5.10 7.51 -0.24
CA ILE A 49 -4.89 7.25 -1.66
C ILE A 49 -3.41 6.98 -1.93
N THR A 50 -3.16 5.86 -2.58
CA THR A 50 -1.83 5.42 -2.97
C THR A 50 -1.63 5.63 -4.48
N LEU A 51 -0.46 6.11 -4.88
CA LEU A 51 -0.09 6.27 -6.29
C LEU A 51 1.42 6.17 -6.44
N HIS A 52 1.86 5.42 -7.46
CA HIS A 52 3.28 5.24 -7.78
C HIS A 52 3.66 6.12 -8.97
N LEU A 53 4.40 7.19 -8.69
CA LEU A 53 5.09 7.93 -9.73
C LEU A 53 6.37 7.15 -10.09
N ARG A 54 6.35 6.49 -11.23
CA ARG A 54 7.51 5.74 -11.74
C ARG A 54 8.52 6.66 -12.43
N GLU A 55 9.80 6.26 -12.47
CA GLU A 55 10.84 6.97 -13.23
C GLU A 55 10.46 7.10 -14.72
N ASP A 56 9.86 6.05 -15.29
CA ASP A 56 9.44 5.99 -16.70
C ASP A 56 8.03 6.57 -16.96
N ARG A 57 7.36 7.05 -15.90
CA ARG A 57 5.99 7.60 -15.95
C ARG A 57 5.01 6.66 -16.66
N ARG A 58 5.12 5.34 -16.51
CA ARG A 58 4.29 4.38 -17.27
C ARG A 58 2.78 4.61 -17.12
N HIS A 59 2.31 4.91 -15.91
CA HIS A 59 0.90 5.16 -15.59
C HIS A 59 0.67 6.58 -15.06
N ILE A 60 0.88 6.78 -13.77
CA ILE A 60 0.77 8.08 -13.11
C ILE A 60 1.82 9.02 -13.68
N LYS A 61 1.41 10.27 -13.91
CA LYS A 61 2.26 11.35 -14.41
C LYS A 61 2.49 12.38 -13.30
N ASP A 62 3.56 13.15 -13.45
CA ASP A 62 3.93 14.24 -12.52
C ASP A 62 2.75 15.20 -12.29
N ALA A 63 2.01 15.53 -13.37
CA ALA A 63 0.82 16.37 -13.32
C ALA A 63 -0.34 15.75 -12.51
N ASP A 64 -0.49 14.43 -12.51
CA ASP A 64 -1.51 13.75 -11.71
C ASP A 64 -1.21 13.94 -10.21
N VAL A 65 0.06 13.74 -9.81
CA VAL A 65 0.49 13.88 -8.41
C VAL A 65 0.29 15.31 -7.92
N LEU A 66 0.78 16.31 -8.68
CA LEU A 66 0.69 17.72 -8.31
C LEU A 66 -0.75 18.21 -8.22
N ALA A 67 -1.61 17.79 -9.15
CA ALA A 67 -3.00 18.20 -9.18
C ALA A 67 -3.83 17.49 -8.10
N LEU A 68 -3.49 16.25 -7.74
CA LEU A 68 -4.19 15.50 -6.70
C LEU A 68 -3.84 15.96 -5.29
N ARG A 69 -2.58 16.32 -5.03
CA ARG A 69 -2.07 16.67 -3.70
C ARG A 69 -2.93 17.67 -2.90
N PRO A 70 -3.43 18.79 -3.47
CA PRO A 70 -4.26 19.74 -2.74
C PRO A 70 -5.74 19.32 -2.62
N LEU A 71 -6.18 18.25 -3.31
CA LEU A 71 -7.59 17.85 -3.37
C LEU A 71 -7.96 16.76 -2.36
N LEU A 72 -7.00 15.95 -1.92
CA LEU A 72 -7.26 14.83 -1.00
C LEU A 72 -7.70 15.32 0.38
N ALA A 73 -8.80 14.77 0.88
CA ALA A 73 -9.29 15.02 2.24
C ALA A 73 -8.60 14.13 3.29
N THR A 74 -8.06 12.98 2.85
CA THR A 74 -7.35 12.01 3.67
C THR A 74 -5.83 12.15 3.48
N ARG A 75 -5.08 11.05 3.38
CA ARG A 75 -3.63 11.03 3.20
C ARG A 75 -3.27 10.65 1.77
N MET A 76 -2.22 11.27 1.26
CA MET A 76 -1.48 10.80 0.08
C MET A 76 -0.37 9.87 0.54
N ASN A 77 -0.32 8.66 -0.02
CA ASN A 77 0.83 7.77 0.02
C ASN A 77 1.47 7.72 -1.37
N LEU A 78 2.60 8.42 -1.52
CA LEU A 78 3.34 8.47 -2.78
C LEU A 78 4.38 7.36 -2.82
N GLU A 79 4.17 6.37 -3.68
CA GLU A 79 5.19 5.37 -3.99
C GLU A 79 6.23 5.98 -4.95
N ALA A 80 7.51 5.74 -4.69
CA ALA A 80 8.62 6.27 -5.48
C ALA A 80 9.90 5.42 -5.36
N ALA A 81 10.72 5.40 -6.41
CA ALA A 81 12.05 4.80 -6.38
C ALA A 81 13.05 5.60 -5.52
N VAL A 82 14.10 4.92 -5.05
CA VAL A 82 15.20 5.52 -4.27
C VAL A 82 16.21 6.19 -5.21
N THR A 83 15.76 7.19 -5.95
CA THR A 83 16.63 8.00 -6.82
C THR A 83 16.51 9.47 -6.48
N ARG A 84 17.58 10.22 -6.72
CA ARG A 84 17.62 11.65 -6.39
C ARG A 84 16.45 12.43 -7.00
N GLU A 85 16.14 12.20 -8.28
CA GLU A 85 15.02 12.87 -8.96
C GLU A 85 13.69 12.62 -8.23
N MET A 86 13.42 11.37 -7.89
CA MET A 86 12.16 10.95 -7.28
C MET A 86 12.03 11.43 -5.83
N ILE A 87 13.11 11.35 -5.05
CA ILE A 87 13.15 11.85 -3.67
C ILE A 87 13.03 13.38 -3.65
N ASP A 88 13.74 14.10 -4.52
CA ASP A 88 13.63 15.57 -4.63
C ASP A 88 12.20 15.98 -5.03
N PHE A 89 11.55 15.23 -5.94
CA PHE A 89 10.15 15.46 -6.31
C PHE A 89 9.20 15.20 -5.13
N ALA A 90 9.36 14.09 -4.40
CA ALA A 90 8.54 13.80 -3.23
C ALA A 90 8.69 14.88 -2.13
N CYS A 91 9.89 15.42 -1.92
CA CYS A 91 10.15 16.54 -1.02
C CYS A 91 9.45 17.84 -1.45
N GLN A 92 9.28 18.06 -2.76
CA GLN A 92 8.51 19.20 -3.27
C GLN A 92 7.00 19.00 -3.07
N VAL A 93 6.50 17.79 -3.31
CA VAL A 93 5.07 17.43 -3.16
C VAL A 93 4.63 17.44 -1.70
N LYS A 94 5.51 17.03 -0.77
CA LYS A 94 5.22 16.87 0.67
C LYS A 94 3.94 16.05 0.91
N PRO A 95 3.85 14.81 0.41
CA PRO A 95 2.75 13.91 0.75
C PRO A 95 2.81 13.59 2.25
N GLN A 96 1.72 13.08 2.81
CA GLN A 96 1.70 12.63 4.21
C GLN A 96 2.59 11.39 4.38
N ASP A 97 2.56 10.49 3.40
CA ASP A 97 3.29 9.23 3.39
C ASP A 97 4.09 9.08 2.07
N VAL A 98 5.29 8.51 2.17
CA VAL A 98 6.05 7.99 1.02
C VAL A 98 6.40 6.53 1.28
N CYS A 99 6.13 5.67 0.30
CA CYS A 99 6.57 4.28 0.31
C CYS A 99 7.70 4.10 -0.72
N LEU A 100 8.91 3.78 -0.24
CA LEU A 100 10.05 3.54 -1.12
C LEU A 100 9.95 2.12 -1.68
N VAL A 101 9.89 2.03 -3.00
CA VAL A 101 9.71 0.78 -3.76
C VAL A 101 10.88 0.56 -4.73
N PRO A 102 11.27 -0.69 -5.03
CA PRO A 102 12.27 -0.95 -6.05
C PRO A 102 11.66 -0.79 -7.45
N GLU A 103 12.37 -0.12 -8.36
CA GLU A 103 11.94 -0.02 -9.77
C GLU A 103 12.88 -0.76 -10.71
N ARG A 104 14.15 -0.88 -10.33
CA ARG A 104 15.18 -1.52 -11.14
C ARG A 104 15.40 -2.97 -10.69
N ARG A 105 15.81 -3.83 -11.62
CA ARG A 105 16.03 -5.25 -11.34
C ARG A 105 17.17 -5.50 -10.35
N GLU A 106 18.07 -4.54 -10.21
CA GLU A 106 19.20 -4.61 -9.29
C GLU A 106 18.81 -4.29 -7.85
N GLU A 107 17.70 -3.56 -7.66
CA GLU A 107 17.18 -3.06 -6.38
C GLU A 107 16.21 -4.03 -5.71
N VAL A 108 15.67 -4.99 -6.48
CA VAL A 108 14.78 -6.02 -5.97
C VAL A 108 15.58 -7.15 -5.32
N THR A 109 15.03 -7.67 -4.22
CA THR A 109 15.41 -8.97 -3.68
C THR A 109 14.94 -10.10 -4.61
N THR A 110 15.17 -11.35 -4.20
CA THR A 110 14.64 -12.53 -4.88
C THR A 110 13.10 -12.59 -4.88
N GLU A 111 12.41 -11.93 -3.93
CA GLU A 111 10.94 -11.98 -3.86
C GLU A 111 10.27 -10.74 -4.46
N GLY A 112 10.98 -9.62 -4.59
CA GLY A 112 10.50 -8.42 -5.28
C GLY A 112 10.48 -7.15 -4.42
N GLY A 113 10.72 -7.25 -3.10
CA GLY A 113 10.87 -6.10 -2.21
C GLY A 113 12.20 -5.35 -2.41
N LEU A 114 12.29 -4.16 -1.83
CA LEU A 114 13.51 -3.34 -1.83
C LEU A 114 14.61 -4.03 -1.01
N ASP A 115 15.80 -4.17 -1.60
CA ASP A 115 16.97 -4.73 -0.89
C ASP A 115 17.65 -3.66 -0.01
N VAL A 116 17.04 -3.36 1.14
CA VAL A 116 17.53 -2.36 2.10
C VAL A 116 18.90 -2.74 2.66
N VAL A 117 19.16 -4.03 2.85
CA VAL A 117 20.47 -4.52 3.31
C VAL A 117 21.58 -4.11 2.34
N ARG A 118 21.36 -4.31 1.03
CA ARG A 118 22.36 -3.98 0.01
C ARG A 118 22.51 -2.48 -0.23
N TYR A 119 21.41 -1.75 -0.21
CA TYR A 119 21.35 -0.30 -0.51
C TYR A 119 21.20 0.56 0.76
N TYR A 120 21.77 0.11 1.87
CA TYR A 120 21.55 0.70 3.20
C TYR A 120 21.79 2.21 3.23
N ASN A 121 22.93 2.67 2.68
CA ASN A 121 23.31 4.08 2.76
C ASN A 121 22.40 4.97 1.91
N GLU A 122 22.02 4.50 0.73
CA GLU A 122 21.12 5.20 -0.19
C GLU A 122 19.72 5.31 0.41
N VAL A 123 19.21 4.22 1.00
CA VAL A 123 17.91 4.19 1.67
C VAL A 123 17.93 5.07 2.93
N GLU A 124 18.97 5.00 3.76
CA GLU A 124 19.11 5.85 4.95
C GLU A 124 19.12 7.34 4.59
N ALA A 125 19.85 7.72 3.54
CA ALA A 125 19.88 9.09 3.05
C ALA A 125 18.49 9.56 2.56
N ALA A 126 17.79 8.74 1.80
CA ALA A 126 16.44 9.04 1.31
C ALA A 126 15.43 9.16 2.47
N VAL A 127 15.45 8.22 3.42
CA VAL A 127 14.60 8.23 4.62
C VAL A 127 14.85 9.51 5.41
N LYS A 128 16.12 9.89 5.62
CA LYS A 128 16.48 11.11 6.33
C LYS A 128 15.95 12.36 5.62
N GLN A 129 16.19 12.49 4.33
CA GLN A 129 15.76 13.65 3.54
C GLN A 129 14.23 13.83 3.57
N LEU A 130 13.47 12.75 3.38
CA LEU A 130 12.00 12.79 3.43
C LEU A 130 11.48 13.16 4.84
N LYS A 131 12.10 12.63 5.89
CA LYS A 131 11.72 12.94 7.27
C LYS A 131 12.01 14.40 7.65
N GLU A 132 13.06 15.01 7.10
CA GLU A 132 13.35 16.44 7.28
C GLU A 132 12.23 17.33 6.71
N GLU A 133 11.49 16.84 5.70
CA GLU A 133 10.29 17.49 5.15
C GLU A 133 8.99 17.13 5.90
N GLY A 134 9.08 16.36 6.98
CA GLY A 134 7.93 15.92 7.78
C GLY A 134 7.11 14.78 7.17
N VAL A 135 7.66 14.10 6.15
CA VAL A 135 7.01 12.95 5.50
C VAL A 135 7.21 11.68 6.34
N ARG A 136 6.14 10.89 6.51
CA ARG A 136 6.25 9.55 7.12
C ARG A 136 6.71 8.56 6.05
N VAL A 137 7.80 7.84 6.34
CA VAL A 137 8.44 6.95 5.36
C VAL A 137 8.12 5.49 5.66
N SER A 138 7.65 4.79 4.62
CA SER A 138 7.48 3.35 4.52
C SER A 138 8.52 2.75 3.57
N LEU A 139 8.95 1.53 3.82
CA LEU A 139 9.81 0.75 2.92
C LEU A 139 9.07 -0.51 2.46
N PHE A 140 8.92 -0.70 1.15
CA PHE A 140 8.33 -1.91 0.58
C PHE A 140 9.37 -3.03 0.57
N ILE A 141 9.22 -4.02 1.45
CA ILE A 141 10.22 -5.07 1.66
C ILE A 141 9.57 -6.44 1.78
N ASP A 142 10.36 -7.49 1.62
CA ASP A 142 9.90 -8.85 1.88
C ASP A 142 9.69 -9.10 3.38
N ALA A 143 8.91 -10.13 3.71
CA ALA A 143 8.81 -10.66 5.07
C ALA A 143 10.08 -11.47 5.47
N ASP A 144 11.25 -10.83 5.39
CA ASP A 144 12.57 -11.35 5.75
C ASP A 144 13.15 -10.59 6.95
N ALA A 145 13.66 -11.32 7.93
CA ALA A 145 14.14 -10.74 9.18
C ALA A 145 15.32 -9.76 8.99
N ARG A 146 16.19 -9.97 8.00
CA ARG A 146 17.32 -9.06 7.75
C ARG A 146 16.86 -7.77 7.09
N GLN A 147 15.89 -7.85 6.17
CA GLN A 147 15.29 -6.65 5.57
C GLN A 147 14.51 -5.83 6.61
N ILE A 148 13.74 -6.49 7.49
CA ILE A 148 13.01 -5.83 8.58
C ILE A 148 13.97 -5.16 9.57
N GLU A 149 15.07 -5.83 9.92
CA GLU A 149 16.12 -5.24 10.77
C GLU A 149 16.77 -4.03 10.12
N ALA A 150 17.15 -4.13 8.84
CA ALA A 150 17.74 -3.03 8.10
C ALA A 150 16.77 -1.84 7.98
N ALA A 151 15.49 -2.10 7.72
CA ALA A 151 14.45 -1.08 7.66
C ALA A 151 14.30 -0.28 8.97
N ALA A 152 14.35 -0.96 10.11
CA ALA A 152 14.37 -0.29 11.41
C ALA A 152 15.66 0.53 11.61
N ALA A 153 16.81 -0.01 11.22
CA ALA A 153 18.12 0.62 11.41
C ALA A 153 18.29 1.91 10.58
N VAL A 154 17.81 1.94 9.34
CA VAL A 154 17.82 3.16 8.49
C VAL A 154 16.85 4.25 8.98
N GLY A 155 16.05 3.96 10.01
CA GLY A 155 15.18 4.94 10.67
C GLY A 155 13.82 5.15 10.01
N ALA A 156 13.37 4.20 9.17
CA ALA A 156 11.99 4.17 8.69
C ALA A 156 11.02 3.96 9.87
N THR A 157 9.82 4.50 9.75
CA THR A 157 8.77 4.38 10.80
C THR A 157 7.71 3.35 10.43
N VAL A 158 7.62 3.03 9.13
CA VAL A 158 6.67 2.09 8.56
C VAL A 158 7.44 1.13 7.65
N ILE A 159 6.96 -0.10 7.54
CA ILE A 159 7.31 -1.01 6.45
C ILE A 159 6.03 -1.49 5.78
N GLU A 160 6.12 -1.81 4.49
CA GLU A 160 5.07 -2.50 3.77
C GLU A 160 5.59 -3.88 3.34
N LEU A 161 4.99 -4.93 3.89
CA LEU A 161 5.38 -6.29 3.58
C LEU A 161 4.85 -6.72 2.22
N HIS A 162 5.72 -7.26 1.40
CA HIS A 162 5.37 -7.80 0.09
C HIS A 162 4.54 -9.08 0.23
N THR A 163 3.26 -9.01 -0.12
CA THR A 163 2.32 -10.13 -0.08
C THR A 163 2.16 -10.87 -1.41
N GLY A 164 3.07 -10.65 -2.39
CA GLY A 164 2.95 -11.19 -3.75
C GLY A 164 3.02 -12.72 -3.78
N ARG A 165 4.04 -13.30 -3.14
CA ARG A 165 4.14 -14.76 -3.02
C ARG A 165 2.93 -15.39 -2.34
N TYR A 166 2.41 -14.76 -1.29
CA TYR A 166 1.15 -15.20 -0.66
C TYR A 166 -0.04 -15.14 -1.62
N ALA A 167 -0.16 -14.08 -2.42
CA ALA A 167 -1.26 -13.90 -3.36
C ALA A 167 -1.20 -14.89 -4.54
N GLU A 168 -0.01 -15.29 -4.96
CA GLU A 168 0.23 -16.22 -6.07
C GLU A 168 0.34 -17.69 -5.62
N ALA A 169 0.49 -17.95 -4.32
CA ALA A 169 0.63 -19.29 -3.78
C ALA A 169 -0.63 -20.14 -3.97
N GLU A 170 -0.43 -21.45 -4.15
CA GLU A 170 -1.50 -22.43 -4.29
C GLU A 170 -1.37 -23.58 -3.29
N GLY A 171 -2.49 -24.22 -2.97
CA GLY A 171 -2.52 -25.41 -2.12
C GLY A 171 -1.89 -25.20 -0.73
N ALA A 172 -0.93 -26.05 -0.38
CA ALA A 172 -0.28 -26.02 0.94
C ALA A 172 0.64 -24.79 1.13
N GLU A 173 1.10 -24.17 0.04
CA GLU A 173 2.03 -23.05 0.08
C GLU A 173 1.38 -21.80 0.67
N VAL A 174 0.08 -21.61 0.44
CA VAL A 174 -0.70 -20.46 0.99
C VAL A 174 -0.54 -20.33 2.51
N ALA A 175 -0.59 -21.46 3.23
CA ALA A 175 -0.45 -21.46 4.68
C ALA A 175 0.98 -21.11 5.12
N HIS A 176 1.99 -21.52 4.34
CA HIS A 176 3.39 -21.20 4.61
C HIS A 176 3.67 -19.71 4.43
N GLU A 177 3.24 -19.13 3.30
CA GLU A 177 3.42 -17.72 2.99
C GLU A 177 2.69 -16.81 4.00
N LEU A 178 1.46 -17.19 4.39
CA LEU A 178 0.71 -16.48 5.41
C LEU A 178 1.43 -16.49 6.76
N GLU A 179 2.02 -17.62 7.16
CA GLU A 179 2.80 -17.70 8.40
C GLU A 179 4.07 -16.86 8.33
N ARG A 180 4.76 -16.84 7.18
CA ARG A 180 5.92 -15.95 6.98
C ARG A 180 5.55 -14.48 7.19
N ILE A 181 4.43 -14.03 6.63
CA ILE A 181 3.93 -12.66 6.81
C ILE A 181 3.61 -12.38 8.29
N LYS A 182 2.92 -13.30 8.99
CA LYS A 182 2.61 -13.13 10.42
C LYS A 182 3.87 -12.99 11.27
N LEU A 183 4.88 -13.83 11.02
CA LEU A 183 6.16 -13.75 11.72
C LEU A 183 6.89 -12.43 11.41
N GLY A 184 6.84 -11.96 10.16
CA GLY A 184 7.37 -10.66 9.76
C GLY A 184 6.69 -9.49 10.48
N VAL A 185 5.36 -9.51 10.59
CA VAL A 185 4.58 -8.51 11.34
C VAL A 185 5.02 -8.49 12.81
N ILE A 186 5.17 -9.66 13.44
CA ILE A 186 5.61 -9.78 14.84
C ILE A 186 7.03 -9.23 15.03
N ASP A 187 7.97 -9.53 14.12
CA ASP A 187 9.34 -9.03 14.21
C ASP A 187 9.41 -7.51 14.05
N ALA A 188 8.71 -6.97 13.06
CA ALA A 188 8.65 -5.54 12.82
C ALA A 188 8.01 -4.77 13.99
N ALA A 189 6.92 -5.29 14.55
CA ALA A 189 6.27 -4.70 15.72
C ALA A 189 7.21 -4.64 16.95
N LYS A 190 8.01 -5.70 17.19
CA LYS A 190 9.03 -5.71 18.26
C LYS A 190 10.10 -4.64 18.08
N ARG A 191 10.34 -4.21 16.85
CA ARG A 191 11.29 -3.14 16.50
C ARG A 191 10.65 -1.75 16.49
N GLY A 192 9.37 -1.66 16.84
CA GLY A 192 8.62 -0.39 16.89
C GLY A 192 8.18 0.13 15.52
N LEU A 193 8.21 -0.72 14.48
CA LEU A 193 7.73 -0.37 13.15
C LEU A 193 6.21 -0.54 13.05
N ARG A 194 5.54 0.42 12.41
CA ARG A 194 4.19 0.20 11.89
C ARG A 194 4.27 -0.71 10.66
N VAL A 195 3.35 -1.67 10.55
CA VAL A 195 3.38 -2.66 9.46
C VAL A 195 2.16 -2.52 8.56
N ASN A 196 2.42 -2.34 7.28
CA ASN A 196 1.47 -2.31 6.18
C ASN A 196 1.67 -3.56 5.28
N ALA A 197 0.75 -3.79 4.35
CA ALA A 197 0.87 -4.79 3.28
C ALA A 197 -0.05 -4.41 2.11
N GLY A 198 -0.18 -5.23 1.06
CA GLY A 198 -1.26 -5.04 0.09
C GLY A 198 -1.03 -5.58 -1.32
N HIS A 199 0.22 -5.77 -1.73
CA HIS A 199 0.56 -6.23 -3.07
C HIS A 199 -0.09 -7.60 -3.40
N GLY A 200 -0.83 -7.65 -4.50
CA GLY A 200 -1.49 -8.87 -4.98
C GLY A 200 -2.77 -9.27 -4.23
N LEU A 201 -3.14 -8.56 -3.14
CA LEU A 201 -4.36 -8.89 -2.41
C LEU A 201 -5.62 -8.61 -3.23
N HIS A 202 -6.63 -9.47 -3.07
CA HIS A 202 -7.93 -9.41 -3.72
C HIS A 202 -9.03 -9.90 -2.77
N TYR A 203 -10.29 -9.81 -3.23
CA TYR A 203 -11.51 -10.00 -2.42
C TYR A 203 -11.66 -11.36 -1.73
N THR A 204 -10.83 -12.34 -2.06
CA THR A 204 -10.90 -13.71 -1.52
C THR A 204 -9.63 -14.16 -0.78
N ASN A 205 -8.53 -13.39 -0.82
CA ASN A 205 -7.31 -13.66 -0.07
C ASN A 205 -6.95 -12.54 0.94
N VAL A 206 -7.70 -11.43 0.96
CA VAL A 206 -7.43 -10.31 1.86
C VAL A 206 -7.76 -10.62 3.32
N GLN A 207 -8.74 -11.51 3.57
CA GLN A 207 -9.29 -11.77 4.90
C GLN A 207 -8.23 -12.31 5.89
N PRO A 208 -7.41 -13.32 5.55
CA PRO A 208 -6.40 -13.82 6.48
C PRO A 208 -5.33 -12.79 6.82
N ILE A 209 -5.00 -11.88 5.89
CA ILE A 209 -4.05 -10.79 6.11
C ILE A 209 -4.67 -9.69 6.99
N ALA A 210 -5.90 -9.27 6.68
CA ALA A 210 -6.60 -8.24 7.45
C ALA A 210 -6.88 -8.67 8.91
N ALA A 211 -7.01 -9.98 9.15
CA ALA A 211 -7.18 -10.55 10.49
C ALA A 211 -5.92 -10.48 11.37
N ILE A 212 -4.74 -10.15 10.81
CA ILE A 212 -3.50 -10.00 11.59
C ILE A 212 -3.61 -8.73 12.46
N PRO A 213 -3.56 -8.81 13.80
CA PRO A 213 -3.85 -7.67 14.68
C PRO A 213 -2.90 -6.48 14.54
N ASP A 214 -1.59 -6.72 14.44
CA ASP A 214 -0.55 -5.69 14.40
C ASP A 214 -0.29 -5.14 12.98
N LEU A 215 -1.14 -5.51 12.01
CA LEU A 215 -1.14 -4.96 10.67
C LEU A 215 -2.06 -3.74 10.63
N HIS A 216 -1.59 -2.62 10.10
CA HIS A 216 -2.28 -1.35 10.28
C HIS A 216 -3.02 -0.86 9.03
N GLU A 217 -2.48 -1.14 7.84
CA GLU A 217 -2.99 -0.61 6.57
C GLU A 217 -2.76 -1.64 5.45
N LEU A 218 -3.75 -1.77 4.55
CA LEU A 218 -3.62 -2.52 3.31
C LEU A 218 -3.71 -1.60 2.10
N ASN A 219 -2.63 -1.53 1.31
CA ASN A 219 -2.53 -0.75 0.07
C ASN A 219 -2.87 -1.63 -1.13
N ILE A 220 -4.12 -1.55 -1.60
CA ILE A 220 -4.67 -2.46 -2.63
C ILE A 220 -5.01 -1.65 -3.89
N GLY A 221 -4.48 -2.09 -5.04
CA GLY A 221 -4.67 -1.44 -6.34
C GLY A 221 -5.43 -2.28 -7.35
N HIS A 222 -4.69 -3.09 -8.11
CA HIS A 222 -5.19 -3.82 -9.28
C HIS A 222 -6.52 -4.54 -9.05
N ALA A 223 -6.68 -5.27 -7.94
CA ALA A 223 -7.91 -6.00 -7.64
C ALA A 223 -9.14 -5.10 -7.52
N ILE A 224 -9.01 -3.91 -6.91
CA ILE A 224 -10.11 -2.95 -6.81
C ILE A 224 -10.48 -2.42 -8.20
N VAL A 225 -9.48 -2.04 -9.01
CA VAL A 225 -9.70 -1.57 -10.38
C VAL A 225 -10.37 -2.65 -11.23
N ALA A 226 -9.90 -3.89 -11.14
CA ALA A 226 -10.44 -5.02 -11.89
C ALA A 226 -11.91 -5.30 -11.53
N HIS A 227 -12.25 -5.31 -10.24
CA HIS A 227 -13.63 -5.48 -9.78
C HIS A 227 -14.53 -4.30 -10.18
N ALA A 228 -13.99 -3.08 -10.13
CA ALA A 228 -14.72 -1.86 -10.49
C ALA A 228 -15.19 -1.83 -11.95
N LEU A 229 -14.55 -2.57 -12.86
CA LEU A 229 -15.00 -2.72 -14.25
C LEU A 229 -16.40 -3.33 -14.35
N PHE A 230 -16.80 -4.13 -13.36
CA PHE A 230 -18.09 -4.83 -13.33
C PHE A 230 -19.04 -4.27 -12.26
N ALA A 231 -18.51 -3.95 -11.07
CA ALA A 231 -19.31 -3.52 -9.91
C ALA A 231 -19.43 -1.99 -9.78
N GLY A 232 -18.64 -1.22 -10.53
CA GLY A 232 -18.44 0.22 -10.32
C GLY A 232 -17.44 0.53 -9.20
N TRP A 233 -16.74 1.66 -9.34
CA TRP A 233 -15.61 2.05 -8.48
C TRP A 233 -15.96 2.19 -7.00
N GLU A 234 -17.00 2.93 -6.65
CA GLU A 234 -17.39 3.15 -5.25
C GLU A 234 -17.80 1.85 -4.54
N ASN A 235 -18.48 0.95 -5.26
CA ASN A 235 -18.87 -0.35 -4.70
C ASN A 235 -17.65 -1.22 -4.44
N ALA A 236 -16.70 -1.24 -5.38
CA ALA A 236 -15.46 -2.00 -5.24
C ALA A 236 -14.66 -1.56 -4.00
N VAL A 237 -14.46 -0.25 -3.82
CA VAL A 237 -13.76 0.29 -2.64
C VAL A 237 -14.50 -0.05 -1.35
N ARG A 238 -15.82 0.20 -1.29
CA ARG A 238 -16.63 -0.03 -0.09
C ARG A 238 -16.67 -1.51 0.29
N GLU A 239 -16.76 -2.40 -0.69
CA GLU A 239 -16.78 -3.84 -0.48
C GLU A 239 -15.44 -4.34 0.06
N MET A 240 -14.31 -3.91 -0.53
CA MET A 240 -12.97 -4.26 -0.04
C MET A 240 -12.80 -3.82 1.43
N LYS A 241 -13.14 -2.56 1.74
CA LYS A 241 -13.08 -2.03 3.11
C LYS A 241 -13.95 -2.85 4.06
N ALA A 242 -15.19 -3.19 3.66
CA ALA A 242 -16.11 -3.95 4.50
C ALA A 242 -15.57 -5.36 4.80
N ILE A 243 -14.98 -6.04 3.81
CA ILE A 243 -14.36 -7.36 3.99
C ILE A 243 -13.19 -7.27 4.98
N MET A 244 -12.30 -6.28 4.81
CA MET A 244 -11.15 -6.09 5.69
C MET A 244 -11.57 -5.81 7.14
N VAL A 245 -12.54 -4.91 7.34
CA VAL A 245 -13.08 -4.58 8.67
C VAL A 245 -13.75 -5.79 9.30
N ALA A 246 -14.54 -6.56 8.54
CA ALA A 246 -15.19 -7.76 9.04
C ALA A 246 -14.16 -8.80 9.50
N ALA A 247 -13.13 -9.06 8.69
CA ALA A 247 -12.04 -9.96 9.04
C ALA A 247 -11.28 -9.50 10.30
N ARG A 248 -10.98 -8.20 10.41
CA ARG A 248 -10.34 -7.61 11.60
C ARG A 248 -11.17 -7.79 12.87
N LEU A 249 -12.49 -7.66 12.77
CA LEU A 249 -13.40 -7.79 13.91
C LEU A 249 -13.80 -9.25 14.20
N GLY A 250 -13.35 -10.21 13.39
CA GLY A 250 -13.73 -11.62 13.53
C GLY A 250 -15.21 -11.89 13.21
N VAL A 251 -15.83 -11.07 12.35
CA VAL A 251 -17.23 -11.22 11.93
C VAL A 251 -17.31 -11.62 10.46
N THR A 252 -18.39 -12.32 10.08
CA THR A 252 -18.61 -12.71 8.68
C THR A 252 -19.18 -11.54 7.89
N TYR A 253 -18.51 -11.17 6.79
CA TYR A 253 -19.10 -10.27 5.79
C TYR A 253 -20.09 -11.04 4.91
N THR A 254 -21.35 -10.62 4.92
CA THR A 254 -22.37 -11.07 3.98
C THR A 254 -22.68 -9.92 3.02
N ALA A 255 -22.29 -10.08 1.74
CA ALA A 255 -22.72 -9.14 0.72
C ALA A 255 -24.26 -9.10 0.70
N LYS A 256 -24.85 -7.90 0.70
CA LYS A 256 -26.30 -7.79 0.45
C LYS A 256 -26.54 -8.33 -0.95
N ALA A 257 -27.29 -9.43 -1.05
CA ALA A 257 -27.82 -9.88 -2.33
C ALA A 257 -28.58 -8.69 -2.94
N GLY A 258 -28.16 -8.26 -4.13
CA GLY A 258 -28.75 -7.11 -4.81
C GLY A 258 -30.25 -7.29 -5.00
N ALA A 259 -31.00 -6.23 -4.71
CA ALA A 259 -32.37 -6.05 -5.18
C ALA A 259 -32.36 -5.56 -6.63
#